data_AF-A0A9N9A6W9-F1
#
_entry.id   AF-A0A9N9A6W9-F1
#
_cell.length_a   1.000
_cell.length_b   1.000
_cell.length_c   1.000
_cell.angle_alpha   90.00
_cell.angle_beta   90.00
_cell.angle_gamma   90.00
#
_symmetry.space_group_name_H-M   'P 1'
#
loop_
_entity.id
_entity.type
_entity.pdbx_description
1 polymer ?
#
loop_
_entity_poly.entity_id
_entity_poly.type
_entity_poly.pdbx_seq_one_letter_code
_entity_poly.pdbx_strand_id
1 'polypeptide(L)'
;MAKLRISLMPDSNNVPISPITPYNPIHERMENPAARLMRQLKKWRKNATDRWLANRILYPTIAIAFLLAFIFQLVSPDLSLNPLQTDCPIDAYGLRNELMATLIVGSFTFIMYGVWETSVPHLKPYFGSFMFPWITFMLSHTLSITIPVWNSYKSSFDISKLSIFHDKRISRSKKYDQFEKVLADPDLFKLYKACFCTELILFLEEYQFLKMLVAKCCTPSKKSLIPPPTPKLHLVDSNHILFTEETLLIKDTSILPPLSPSVYISTPCTKSIVESISAASWIPFPYELRYDYRTFYDTYLDPNSDLAINFSGSIVNNVKNMIDKGQFELSMYENAREETLTLLYVNTFEKFLGMFESEIRSKKIFDI
;
A
#
# COMPACT_ATOMS: atom_id res chain seq x y z
N MET A 1 24.49 -24.00 -17.43
CA MET A 1 24.01 -25.36 -17.05
C MET A 1 24.84 -25.86 -15.88
N ALA A 2 24.35 -25.68 -14.65
CA ALA A 2 25.07 -26.09 -13.44
C ALA A 2 24.71 -27.55 -13.10
N LYS A 3 25.71 -28.43 -13.15
CA LYS A 3 25.62 -29.85 -12.78
C LYS A 3 25.60 -29.93 -11.24
N LEU A 4 24.44 -30.17 -10.64
CA LEU A 4 24.32 -30.48 -9.23
C LEU A 4 25.04 -31.81 -8.94
N ARG A 5 26.19 -31.75 -8.28
CA ARG A 5 26.93 -32.92 -7.78
C ARG A 5 26.28 -33.35 -6.47
N ILE A 6 25.46 -34.39 -6.52
CA ILE A 6 24.94 -35.06 -5.33
C ILE A 6 26.14 -35.78 -4.69
N SER A 7 26.56 -35.29 -3.52
CA SER A 7 27.63 -35.88 -2.73
C SER A 7 27.18 -37.26 -2.23
N LEU A 8 27.87 -38.30 -2.69
CA LEU A 8 27.70 -39.68 -2.21
C LEU A 8 28.10 -39.74 -0.73
N MET A 9 27.21 -40.26 0.10
CA MET A 9 27.53 -40.56 1.50
C MET A 9 28.65 -41.62 1.56
N PRO A 10 29.57 -41.52 2.53
CA PRO A 10 30.67 -42.47 2.68
C PRO A 10 30.14 -43.83 3.15
N ASP A 11 30.66 -44.89 2.53
CA ASP A 11 30.46 -46.28 2.94
C ASP A 11 31.00 -46.50 4.36
N SER A 12 30.11 -46.75 5.30
CA SER A 12 30.42 -47.05 6.71
C SER A 12 30.82 -48.52 6.88
N ASN A 13 31.90 -48.95 6.23
CA ASN A 13 32.53 -50.24 6.49
C ASN A 13 33.77 -50.00 7.34
N ASN A 14 33.61 -50.08 8.67
CA ASN A 14 34.61 -50.45 9.68
C ASN A 14 34.19 -49.87 11.04
N VAL A 15 33.24 -50.53 11.70
CA VAL A 15 32.99 -50.31 13.13
C VAL A 15 33.63 -51.46 13.91
N PRO A 16 34.54 -51.19 14.86
CA PRO A 16 35.19 -52.21 15.66
C PRO A 16 34.17 -52.95 16.55
N ILE A 17 34.29 -54.27 16.56
CA ILE A 17 33.46 -55.21 17.31
C ILE A 17 33.64 -54.92 18.80
N SER A 18 32.62 -54.33 19.41
CA SER A 18 32.58 -54.07 20.85
C SER A 18 32.25 -55.36 21.62
N PRO A 19 32.80 -55.54 22.83
CA PRO A 19 32.60 -56.74 23.63
C PRO A 19 31.14 -56.96 23.98
N ILE A 20 30.72 -58.22 23.85
CA ILE A 20 29.37 -58.74 24.09
C ILE A 20 29.02 -58.45 25.56
N THR A 21 28.19 -57.43 25.79
CA THR A 21 27.52 -57.23 27.07
C THR A 21 26.38 -58.25 27.21
N PRO A 22 26.17 -58.82 28.41
CA PRO A 22 25.12 -59.79 28.64
C PRO A 22 23.75 -59.19 28.33
N TYR A 23 23.04 -59.84 27.40
CA TYR A 23 21.71 -59.50 26.94
C TYR A 23 20.74 -59.48 28.13
N ASN A 24 20.24 -58.29 28.45
CA ASN A 24 19.29 -58.07 29.53
C ASN A 24 17.89 -57.91 28.88
N PRO A 25 17.01 -58.92 28.93
CA PRO A 25 15.76 -58.99 28.14
C PRO A 25 14.66 -58.01 28.59
N ILE A 26 14.95 -57.08 29.50
CA ILE A 26 13.94 -56.20 30.12
C ILE A 26 13.91 -54.81 29.47
N HIS A 27 14.88 -54.45 28.62
CA HIS A 27 14.92 -53.12 27.99
C HIS A 27 14.28 -53.05 26.58
N GLU A 28 13.64 -54.13 26.13
CA GLU A 28 12.99 -54.23 24.83
C GLU A 28 11.55 -53.67 24.85
N ARG A 29 11.37 -52.40 25.25
CA ARG A 29 10.05 -51.76 25.06
C ARG A 29 10.02 -50.23 25.02
N MET A 30 11.05 -49.59 24.49
CA MET A 30 10.91 -48.21 23.99
C MET A 30 11.42 -48.15 22.56
N GLU A 31 10.63 -48.72 21.64
CA GLU A 31 10.83 -48.54 20.22
C GLU A 31 10.72 -47.04 19.93
N ASN A 32 11.83 -46.43 19.47
CA ASN A 32 11.92 -44.99 19.25
C ASN A 32 10.76 -44.54 18.33
N PRO A 33 9.86 -43.64 18.79
CA PRO A 33 8.67 -43.24 18.03
C PRO A 33 9.02 -42.72 16.64
N ALA A 34 10.19 -42.10 16.46
CA ALA A 34 10.67 -41.65 15.16
C ALA A 34 10.95 -42.81 14.18
N ALA A 35 11.51 -43.93 14.68
CA ALA A 35 11.77 -45.11 13.86
C ALA A 35 10.46 -45.80 13.44
N ARG A 36 9.46 -45.82 14.32
CA ARG A 36 8.11 -46.35 14.01
C ARG A 36 7.42 -45.49 12.95
N LEU A 37 7.51 -44.16 13.08
CA LEU A 37 6.97 -43.21 12.10
C LEU A 37 7.65 -43.35 10.73
N MET A 38 8.99 -43.47 10.69
CA MET A 38 9.73 -43.65 9.44
C MET A 38 9.42 -44.98 8.72
N ARG A 39 9.21 -46.07 9.47
CA ARG A 39 8.74 -47.34 8.88
C ARG A 39 7.33 -47.21 8.30
N GLN A 40 6.44 -46.46 8.95
CA GLN A 40 5.11 -46.18 8.41
C GLN A 40 5.18 -45.32 7.14
N LEU A 41 6.00 -44.26 7.12
CA LEU A 41 6.21 -43.42 5.94
C LEU A 41 6.81 -44.19 4.76
N LYS A 42 7.77 -45.10 5.00
CA LYS A 42 8.31 -45.97 3.93
C LYS A 42 7.26 -46.92 3.35
N LYS A 43 6.35 -47.45 4.19
CA LYS A 43 5.21 -48.25 3.73
C LYS A 43 4.25 -47.41 2.87
N TRP A 44 4.00 -46.17 3.27
CA TRP A 44 3.15 -45.24 2.52
C TRP A 44 3.74 -44.90 1.16
N ARG A 45 5.05 -44.66 1.07
CA ARG A 45 5.73 -44.33 -0.19
C ARG A 45 5.56 -45.39 -1.28
N LYS A 46 5.53 -46.69 -0.93
CA LYS A 46 5.34 -47.78 -1.90
C LYS A 46 3.90 -47.87 -2.44
N ASN A 47 2.92 -47.36 -1.70
CA ASN A 47 1.51 -47.37 -2.08
C ASN A 47 1.00 -45.99 -2.54
N ALA A 48 1.84 -44.95 -2.47
CA ALA A 48 1.55 -43.60 -2.92
C ALA A 48 1.54 -43.53 -4.45
N THR A 49 0.51 -44.14 -5.05
CA THR A 49 0.09 -43.83 -6.41
C THR A 49 -0.59 -42.47 -6.39
N ASP A 50 -0.53 -41.73 -7.50
CA ASP A 50 -1.19 -40.41 -7.61
C ASP A 50 -2.68 -40.50 -7.24
N ARG A 51 -3.32 -41.64 -7.55
CA ARG A 51 -4.71 -41.94 -7.21
C ARG A 51 -4.93 -42.09 -5.70
N TRP A 52 -3.99 -42.71 -5.00
CA TRP A 52 -4.04 -42.83 -3.55
C TRP A 52 -3.87 -41.45 -2.89
N LEU A 53 -2.94 -40.63 -3.39
CA LEU A 53 -2.71 -39.27 -2.89
C LEU A 53 -3.95 -38.38 -3.12
N ALA A 54 -4.52 -38.43 -4.33
CA ALA A 54 -5.72 -37.67 -4.67
C ALA A 54 -6.91 -38.06 -3.77
N ASN A 55 -7.17 -39.36 -3.63
CA ASN A 55 -8.32 -39.86 -2.89
C ASN A 55 -8.21 -39.68 -1.37
N ARG A 56 -7.02 -39.82 -0.80
CA ARG A 56 -6.82 -39.81 0.66
C ARG A 56 -6.44 -38.46 1.22
N ILE A 57 -5.83 -37.60 0.42
CA ILE A 57 -5.32 -36.31 0.89
C ILE A 57 -6.04 -35.18 0.15
N LEU A 58 -5.99 -35.15 -1.19
CA LEU A 58 -6.50 -34.00 -1.95
C LEU A 58 -8.01 -33.81 -1.81
N TYR A 59 -8.83 -34.82 -2.13
CA TYR A 59 -10.29 -34.68 -2.06
C TYR A 59 -10.80 -34.38 -0.65
N PRO A 60 -10.34 -35.04 0.42
CA PRO A 60 -10.74 -34.69 1.78
C PRO A 60 -10.31 -33.28 2.16
N THR A 61 -9.09 -32.86 1.82
CA THR A 61 -8.61 -31.50 2.14
C THR A 61 -9.45 -30.44 1.45
N ILE A 62 -9.81 -30.65 0.19
CA ILE A 62 -10.65 -29.72 -0.57
C ILE A 62 -12.09 -29.73 -0.05
N ALA A 63 -12.66 -30.91 0.23
CA ALA A 63 -13.99 -31.00 0.83
C ALA A 63 -14.05 -30.31 2.20
N ILE A 64 -13.02 -30.48 3.03
CA ILE A 64 -12.86 -29.76 4.30
C ILE A 64 -12.72 -28.27 4.05
N ALA A 65 -11.93 -27.82 3.07
CA ALA A 65 -11.78 -26.41 2.75
C ALA A 65 -13.10 -25.77 2.30
N PHE A 66 -13.89 -26.44 1.44
CA PHE A 66 -15.22 -25.98 1.05
C PHE A 66 -16.20 -25.98 2.22
N LEU A 67 -16.20 -27.04 3.04
CA LEU A 67 -17.03 -27.12 4.23
C LEU A 67 -16.69 -25.99 5.20
N LEU A 68 -15.39 -25.75 5.45
CA LEU A 68 -14.92 -24.66 6.30
C LEU A 68 -15.31 -23.31 5.72
N ALA A 69 -15.10 -23.07 4.43
CA ALA A 69 -15.50 -21.82 3.78
C ALA A 69 -17.02 -21.59 3.88
N PHE A 70 -17.82 -22.65 3.68
CA PHE A 70 -19.28 -22.60 3.81
C PHE A 70 -19.71 -22.35 5.26
N ILE A 71 -19.13 -23.06 6.24
CA ILE A 71 -19.36 -22.83 7.66
C ILE A 71 -18.97 -21.39 8.04
N PHE A 72 -17.84 -20.89 7.53
CA PHE A 72 -17.37 -19.54 7.79
C PHE A 72 -18.38 -18.50 7.27
N GLN A 73 -18.90 -18.70 6.06
CA GLN A 73 -19.96 -17.86 5.49
C GLN A 73 -21.27 -17.93 6.29
N LEU A 74 -21.64 -19.09 6.85
CA LEU A 74 -22.86 -19.24 7.64
C LEU A 74 -22.73 -18.67 9.07
N VAL A 75 -21.57 -18.85 9.70
CA VAL A 75 -21.36 -18.54 11.13
C VAL A 75 -20.88 -17.11 11.35
N SER A 76 -20.13 -16.55 10.40
CA SER A 76 -19.62 -15.19 10.47
C SER A 76 -20.26 -14.34 9.39
N PRO A 77 -21.48 -13.79 9.61
CA PRO A 77 -22.10 -12.86 8.67
C PRO A 77 -21.23 -11.62 8.39
N ASP A 78 -20.33 -11.26 9.31
CA ASP A 78 -19.33 -10.19 9.15
C ASP A 78 -18.13 -10.58 8.27
N LEU A 79 -17.87 -11.90 8.10
CA LEU A 79 -16.83 -12.46 7.23
C LEU A 79 -17.41 -13.28 6.07
N SER A 80 -18.73 -13.25 5.91
CA SER A 80 -19.43 -13.62 4.70
C SER A 80 -18.67 -12.99 3.52
N LEU A 81 -18.65 -13.65 2.36
CA LEU A 81 -18.33 -12.97 1.10
C LEU A 81 -19.46 -11.99 0.77
N ASN A 82 -19.80 -11.11 1.71
CA ASN A 82 -20.33 -9.81 1.39
C ASN A 82 -19.26 -9.22 0.49
N PRO A 83 -19.61 -8.87 -0.75
CA PRO A 83 -18.66 -8.19 -1.61
C PRO A 83 -18.07 -7.06 -0.78
N LEU A 84 -16.74 -7.08 -0.58
CA LEU A 84 -16.01 -6.16 0.31
C LEU A 84 -16.74 -4.83 0.26
N GLN A 85 -17.48 -4.54 1.33
CA GLN A 85 -18.30 -3.34 1.40
C GLN A 85 -17.33 -2.23 1.78
N THR A 86 -16.32 -2.04 0.93
CA THR A 86 -15.59 -0.80 0.89
C THR A 86 -16.61 0.26 0.56
N ASP A 87 -16.59 1.38 1.28
CA ASP A 87 -17.44 2.53 0.95
C ASP A 87 -17.27 3.00 -0.51
N CYS A 88 -16.27 2.49 -1.23
CA CYS A 88 -16.25 2.51 -2.68
C CYS A 88 -17.15 1.39 -3.27
N PRO A 89 -18.28 1.74 -3.90
CA PRO A 89 -19.19 0.75 -4.50
C PRO A 89 -18.59 0.01 -5.70
N ILE A 90 -17.43 0.44 -6.21
CA ILE A 90 -16.85 -0.04 -7.47
C ILE A 90 -15.37 -0.39 -7.28
N ASP A 91 -15.00 -1.54 -7.82
CA ASP A 91 -13.67 -2.12 -7.78
C ASP A 91 -12.69 -1.32 -8.66
N ALA A 92 -12.04 -0.31 -8.08
CA ALA A 92 -11.21 0.67 -8.80
C ALA A 92 -10.03 0.04 -9.58
N TYR A 93 -9.54 -1.10 -9.10
CA TYR A 93 -8.42 -1.85 -9.66
C TYR A 93 -8.84 -3.13 -10.40
N GLY A 94 -10.13 -3.47 -10.42
CA GLY A 94 -10.59 -4.73 -11.02
C GLY A 94 -10.21 -5.97 -10.20
N LEU A 95 -9.68 -5.81 -8.99
CA LEU A 95 -9.20 -6.89 -8.14
C LEU A 95 -10.31 -7.85 -7.73
N ARG A 96 -11.50 -7.33 -7.41
CA ARG A 96 -12.69 -8.14 -7.10
C ARG A 96 -13.13 -8.92 -8.33
N ASN A 97 -13.17 -8.29 -9.50
CA ASN A 97 -13.53 -8.99 -10.75
C ASN A 97 -12.51 -10.09 -11.08
N GLU A 98 -11.21 -9.83 -10.91
CA GLU A 98 -10.15 -10.81 -11.11
C GLU A 98 -10.23 -11.98 -10.11
N LEU A 99 -10.49 -11.68 -8.84
CA LEU A 99 -10.67 -12.69 -7.80
C LEU A 99 -11.90 -13.57 -8.09
N MET A 100 -13.01 -12.96 -8.51
CA MET A 100 -14.23 -13.69 -8.89
C MET A 100 -13.99 -14.54 -10.14
N ALA A 101 -13.34 -14.01 -11.17
CA ALA A 101 -12.98 -14.77 -12.36
C ALA A 101 -12.10 -15.97 -12.02
N THR A 102 -11.08 -15.77 -11.17
CA THR A 102 -10.18 -16.84 -10.72
C THR A 102 -10.93 -17.91 -9.94
N LEU A 103 -11.85 -17.53 -9.04
CA LEU A 103 -12.65 -18.46 -8.26
C LEU A 103 -13.59 -19.30 -9.15
N ILE A 104 -14.26 -18.67 -10.12
CA ILE A 104 -15.16 -19.35 -11.06
C ILE A 104 -14.38 -20.32 -11.95
N VAL A 105 -13.30 -19.84 -12.58
CA VAL A 105 -12.43 -20.66 -13.46
C VAL A 105 -11.80 -21.82 -12.69
N GLY A 106 -11.32 -21.58 -11.48
CA GLY A 106 -10.74 -22.61 -10.63
C GLY A 106 -11.76 -23.68 -10.26
N SER A 107 -12.97 -23.26 -9.85
CA SER A 107 -14.07 -24.18 -9.50
C SER A 107 -14.49 -25.04 -10.69
N PHE A 108 -14.68 -24.43 -11.87
CA PHE A 108 -15.02 -25.15 -13.10
C PHE A 108 -13.94 -26.17 -13.47
N THR A 109 -12.67 -25.78 -13.41
CA THR A 109 -11.57 -26.67 -13.77
C THR A 109 -11.42 -27.83 -12.79
N PHE A 110 -11.71 -27.60 -11.51
CA PHE A 110 -11.70 -28.65 -10.51
C PHE A 110 -12.80 -29.71 -10.76
N ILE A 111 -14.00 -29.26 -11.14
CA ILE A 111 -15.09 -30.17 -11.54
C ILE A 111 -14.67 -30.98 -12.77
N MET A 112 -14.09 -30.33 -13.79
CA MET A 112 -13.59 -31.02 -14.99
C MET A 112 -12.51 -32.04 -14.66
N TYR A 113 -11.58 -31.72 -13.76
CA TYR A 113 -10.57 -32.66 -13.26
C TYR A 113 -11.22 -33.91 -12.64
N GLY A 114 -12.23 -33.72 -11.79
CA GLY A 114 -12.97 -34.83 -11.17
C GLY A 114 -13.66 -35.71 -12.21
N VAL A 115 -14.40 -35.09 -13.14
CA VAL A 115 -15.11 -35.79 -14.23
C VAL A 115 -14.12 -36.54 -15.13
N TRP A 116 -12.96 -35.95 -15.45
CA TRP A 116 -11.93 -36.59 -16.26
C TRP A 116 -11.37 -37.85 -15.58
N GLU A 117 -11.09 -37.75 -14.28
CA GLU A 117 -10.51 -38.84 -13.49
C GLU A 117 -11.47 -40.03 -13.35
N THR A 118 -12.79 -39.76 -13.29
CA THR A 118 -13.84 -40.78 -13.16
C THR A 118 -14.30 -41.34 -14.50
N SER A 119 -14.52 -40.50 -15.50
CA SER A 119 -15.36 -40.84 -16.65
C SER A 119 -14.58 -41.20 -17.91
N VAL A 120 -13.27 -40.90 -17.98
CA VAL A 120 -12.51 -41.01 -19.24
C VAL A 120 -11.19 -41.79 -19.07
N PRO A 121 -11.22 -43.05 -18.60
CA PRO A 121 -10.01 -43.83 -18.36
C PRO A 121 -9.20 -44.14 -19.63
N HIS A 122 -9.86 -44.21 -20.79
CA HIS A 122 -9.24 -44.55 -22.07
C HIS A 122 -8.34 -43.44 -22.64
N LEU A 123 -8.56 -42.17 -22.25
CA LEU A 123 -7.73 -41.04 -22.70
C LEU A 123 -6.57 -40.71 -21.75
N LYS A 124 -6.50 -41.35 -20.57
CA LYS A 124 -5.42 -41.14 -19.59
C LYS A 124 -4.00 -41.34 -20.13
N PRO A 125 -3.72 -42.29 -21.05
CA PRO A 125 -2.38 -42.44 -21.62
C PRO A 125 -1.91 -41.22 -22.43
N TYR A 126 -2.86 -40.43 -22.95
CA TYR A 126 -2.57 -39.28 -23.81
C TYR A 126 -2.60 -37.97 -23.04
N PHE A 127 -3.55 -37.83 -22.11
CA PHE A 127 -3.72 -36.62 -21.30
C PHE A 127 -3.76 -36.95 -19.82
N GLY A 128 -2.69 -36.56 -19.12
CA GLY A 128 -2.64 -36.62 -17.67
C GLY A 128 -3.65 -35.65 -17.05
N SER A 129 -4.33 -36.07 -15.98
CA SER A 129 -5.31 -35.24 -15.28
C SER A 129 -4.70 -33.95 -14.70
N PHE A 130 -3.37 -33.90 -14.52
CA PHE A 130 -2.63 -32.71 -14.12
C PHE A 130 -2.72 -31.53 -15.12
N MET A 131 -3.09 -31.78 -16.39
CA MET A 131 -3.25 -30.73 -17.39
C MET A 131 -4.33 -29.71 -17.00
N PHE A 132 -5.38 -30.13 -16.30
CA PHE A 132 -6.48 -29.24 -15.89
C PHE A 132 -6.00 -28.16 -14.90
N PRO A 133 -5.43 -28.49 -13.73
CA PRO A 133 -4.82 -27.50 -12.84
C PRO A 133 -3.77 -26.61 -13.52
N TRP A 134 -2.97 -27.17 -14.43
CA TRP A 134 -1.96 -26.40 -15.15
C TRP A 134 -2.60 -25.33 -16.05
N ILE A 135 -3.65 -25.67 -16.81
CA ILE A 135 -4.41 -24.70 -17.63
C ILE A 135 -5.02 -23.61 -16.74
N THR A 136 -5.63 -23.99 -15.60
CA THR A 136 -6.15 -23.01 -14.64
C THR A 136 -5.08 -22.04 -14.18
N PHE A 137 -3.91 -22.57 -13.76
CA PHE A 137 -2.82 -21.73 -13.29
C PHE A 137 -2.34 -20.75 -14.37
N MET A 138 -2.18 -21.22 -15.60
CA MET A 138 -1.79 -20.35 -16.73
C MET A 138 -2.85 -19.29 -17.03
N LEU A 139 -4.13 -19.65 -16.96
CA LEU A 139 -5.23 -18.71 -17.19
C LEU A 139 -5.31 -17.67 -16.05
N SER A 140 -5.25 -18.10 -14.79
CA SER A 140 -5.21 -17.21 -13.63
C SER A 140 -4.00 -16.27 -13.67
N HIS A 141 -2.81 -16.78 -13.99
CA HIS A 141 -1.62 -15.94 -14.17
C HIS A 141 -1.80 -14.93 -15.31
N THR A 142 -2.40 -15.34 -16.43
CA THR A 142 -2.64 -14.45 -17.56
C THR A 142 -3.63 -13.35 -17.20
N LEU A 143 -4.73 -13.69 -16.53
CA LEU A 143 -5.79 -12.77 -16.14
C LEU A 143 -5.35 -11.81 -15.02
N SER A 144 -4.64 -12.29 -14.00
CA SER A 144 -4.28 -11.50 -12.81
C SER A 144 -2.94 -10.78 -12.91
N ILE A 145 -2.05 -11.18 -13.81
CA ILE A 145 -0.70 -10.58 -13.93
C ILE A 145 -0.49 -10.05 -15.33
N THR A 146 -0.56 -10.91 -16.34
CA THR A 146 -0.15 -10.54 -17.70
C THR A 146 -1.03 -9.42 -18.29
N ILE A 147 -2.36 -9.53 -18.16
CA ILE A 147 -3.29 -8.53 -18.68
C ILE A 147 -3.17 -7.19 -17.93
N PRO A 148 -3.20 -7.13 -16.59
CA PRO A 148 -3.03 -5.88 -15.85
C PRO A 148 -1.69 -5.20 -16.14
N VAL A 149 -0.60 -5.97 -16.22
CA VAL A 149 0.73 -5.42 -16.57
C VAL A 149 0.74 -4.89 -17.99
N TRP A 150 0.20 -5.63 -18.96
CA TRP A 150 0.09 -5.17 -20.34
C TRP A 150 -0.74 -3.88 -20.46
N ASN A 151 -1.88 -3.82 -19.78
CA ASN A 151 -2.73 -2.65 -19.75
C ASN A 151 -2.02 -1.47 -19.06
N SER A 152 -1.30 -1.72 -17.97
CA SER A 152 -0.49 -0.72 -17.28
C SER A 152 0.61 -0.15 -18.20
N TYR A 153 1.32 -1.01 -18.95
CA TYR A 153 2.32 -0.56 -19.93
C TYR A 153 1.69 0.25 -21.07
N LYS A 154 0.55 -0.20 -21.59
CA LYS A 154 -0.18 0.52 -22.64
C LYS A 154 -0.63 1.89 -22.15
N SER A 155 -1.19 1.97 -20.94
CA SER A 155 -1.59 3.22 -20.31
C SER A 155 -0.38 4.11 -19.98
N SER A 156 0.72 3.55 -19.48
CA SER A 156 1.97 4.28 -19.21
C SER A 156 2.56 4.90 -20.48
N PHE A 157 2.46 4.21 -21.62
CA PHE A 157 2.85 4.76 -22.92
C PHE A 157 2.01 5.99 -23.29
N ASP A 158 0.70 5.96 -23.05
CA ASP A 158 -0.17 7.12 -23.25
C ASP A 158 0.13 8.26 -22.26
N ILE A 159 0.48 7.95 -21.01
CA ILE A 159 0.92 8.93 -20.00
C ILE A 159 2.25 9.56 -20.40
N SER A 160 3.20 8.81 -20.94
CA SER A 160 4.49 9.35 -21.41
C SER A 160 4.32 10.33 -22.58
N LYS A 161 3.31 10.09 -23.43
CA LYS A 161 2.92 11.09 -24.44
C LYS A 161 2.32 12.32 -23.77
N LEU A 162 1.50 12.14 -22.73
CA LEU A 162 0.94 13.23 -21.96
C LEU A 162 2.01 14.06 -21.23
N SER A 163 3.06 13.42 -20.69
CA SER A 163 4.15 14.08 -19.98
C SER A 163 5.03 14.94 -20.91
N ILE A 164 5.16 14.57 -22.18
CA ILE A 164 5.80 15.40 -23.20
C ILE A 164 4.95 16.66 -23.52
N PHE A 165 3.63 16.60 -23.31
CA PHE A 165 2.72 17.74 -23.44
C PHE A 165 2.53 18.57 -22.16
N HIS A 166 3.14 18.16 -21.03
CA HIS A 166 2.84 18.67 -19.69
C HIS A 166 3.44 20.03 -19.35
N ASP A 167 4.33 20.60 -20.16
CA ASP A 167 5.14 21.75 -19.74
C ASP A 167 4.42 23.13 -19.81
N LYS A 168 3.09 23.16 -20.03
CA LYS A 168 2.24 24.38 -19.84
C LYS A 168 0.76 24.21 -20.16
N ARG A 169 0.36 23.14 -20.86
CA ARG A 169 -0.98 23.07 -21.50
C ARG A 169 -2.07 22.47 -20.63
N ILE A 170 -1.73 21.62 -19.66
CA ILE A 170 -2.73 20.86 -18.88
C ILE A 170 -3.46 21.73 -17.86
N SER A 171 -2.75 22.69 -17.25
CA SER A 171 -3.32 23.76 -16.41
C SER A 171 -4.37 24.62 -17.13
N ARG A 172 -4.54 24.50 -18.46
CA ARG A 172 -5.55 25.24 -19.24
C ARG A 172 -6.64 24.37 -19.83
N SER A 173 -6.68 23.07 -19.55
CA SER A 173 -7.76 22.23 -20.07
C SER A 173 -9.01 22.44 -19.22
N LYS A 174 -10.17 22.63 -19.86
CA LYS A 174 -11.47 22.70 -19.16
C LYS A 174 -11.69 21.50 -18.24
N LYS A 175 -11.14 20.35 -18.59
CA LYS A 175 -11.23 19.10 -17.83
C LYS A 175 -10.39 19.13 -16.55
N TYR A 176 -9.27 19.83 -16.55
CA TYR A 176 -8.49 20.06 -15.33
C TYR A 176 -9.21 21.04 -14.40
N ASP A 177 -9.83 22.10 -14.93
CA ASP A 177 -10.67 23.00 -14.11
C ASP A 177 -11.82 22.25 -13.43
N GLN A 178 -12.41 21.28 -14.14
CA GLN A 178 -13.42 20.38 -13.59
C GLN A 178 -12.86 19.52 -12.44
N PHE A 179 -11.64 19.00 -12.60
CA PHE A 179 -10.95 18.26 -11.55
C PHE A 179 -10.69 19.14 -10.32
N GLU A 180 -10.22 20.36 -10.51
CA GLU A 180 -10.02 21.29 -9.38
C GLU A 180 -11.33 21.60 -8.66
N LYS A 181 -12.44 21.78 -9.39
CA LYS A 181 -13.77 21.98 -8.78
C LYS A 181 -14.23 20.77 -7.98
N VAL A 182 -13.97 19.56 -8.45
CA VAL A 182 -14.28 18.32 -7.72
C VAL A 182 -13.47 18.24 -6.43
N LEU A 183 -12.19 18.58 -6.46
CA LEU A 183 -11.34 18.59 -5.26
C LEU A 183 -11.69 19.74 -4.29
N ALA A 184 -12.27 20.83 -4.79
CA ALA A 184 -12.71 21.97 -3.98
C ALA A 184 -14.07 21.75 -3.30
N ASP A 185 -14.93 20.88 -3.85
CA ASP A 185 -16.22 20.54 -3.26
C ASP A 185 -16.05 19.44 -2.19
N PRO A 186 -16.43 19.69 -0.92
CA PRO A 186 -16.15 18.76 0.18
C PRO A 186 -16.88 17.43 0.08
N ASP A 187 -18.11 17.41 -0.47
CA ASP A 187 -18.86 16.16 -0.60
C ASP A 187 -18.29 15.31 -1.73
N LEU A 188 -17.95 15.94 -2.86
CA LEU A 188 -17.32 15.21 -3.97
C LEU A 188 -15.91 14.78 -3.64
N PHE A 189 -15.14 15.60 -2.92
CA PHE A 189 -13.83 15.21 -2.43
C PHE A 189 -13.93 14.01 -1.47
N LYS A 190 -14.95 13.95 -0.61
CA LYS A 190 -15.22 12.78 0.24
C LYS A 190 -15.52 11.53 -0.58
N LEU A 191 -16.33 11.64 -1.65
CA LEU A 191 -16.57 10.53 -2.57
C LEU A 191 -15.31 10.11 -3.33
N TYR A 192 -14.50 11.09 -3.73
CA TYR A 192 -13.23 10.87 -4.41
C TYR A 192 -12.25 10.10 -3.50
N LYS A 193 -12.15 10.49 -2.23
CA LYS A 193 -11.30 9.84 -1.22
C LYS A 193 -11.63 8.36 -1.01
N ALA A 194 -12.91 7.99 -1.06
CA ALA A 194 -13.33 6.62 -0.77
C ALA A 194 -12.80 5.58 -1.78
N CYS A 195 -12.47 6.00 -3.01
CA CYS A 195 -12.31 5.09 -4.14
C CYS A 195 -10.90 4.97 -4.71
N PHE A 196 -9.94 5.78 -4.27
CA PHE A 196 -8.66 5.91 -4.98
C PHE A 196 -7.46 5.95 -4.05
N CYS A 197 -6.26 5.75 -4.63
CA CYS A 197 -4.94 5.75 -4.02
C CYS A 197 -4.89 6.54 -2.70
N THR A 198 -5.06 5.83 -1.59
CA THR A 198 -5.23 6.42 -0.26
C THR A 198 -4.04 7.30 0.10
N GLU A 199 -2.84 6.89 -0.30
CA GLU A 199 -1.59 7.60 -0.10
C GLU A 199 -1.57 8.98 -0.76
N LEU A 200 -2.08 9.11 -2.00
CA LEU A 200 -2.13 10.39 -2.72
C LEU A 200 -3.12 11.37 -2.07
N ILE A 201 -4.26 10.86 -1.60
CA ILE A 201 -5.27 11.67 -0.93
C ILE A 201 -4.79 12.09 0.46
N LEU A 202 -4.21 11.17 1.23
CA LEU A 202 -3.62 11.46 2.54
C LEU A 202 -2.51 12.51 2.42
N PHE A 203 -1.65 12.42 1.40
CA PHE A 203 -0.66 13.45 1.12
C PHE A 203 -1.29 14.83 0.93
N LEU A 204 -2.37 14.94 0.15
CA LEU A 204 -3.04 16.23 -0.07
C LEU A 204 -3.69 16.77 1.20
N GLU A 205 -4.27 15.90 2.04
CA GLU A 205 -4.85 16.28 3.33
C GLU A 205 -3.78 16.78 4.31
N GLU A 206 -2.68 16.04 4.46
CA GLU A 206 -1.55 16.47 5.29
C GLU A 206 -0.88 17.74 4.73
N TYR A 207 -0.88 17.93 3.40
CA TYR A 207 -0.44 19.17 2.80
C TYR A 207 -1.33 20.35 3.18
N GLN A 208 -2.66 20.15 3.25
CA GLN A 208 -3.58 21.16 3.78
C GLN A 208 -3.32 21.47 5.24
N PHE A 209 -3.02 20.45 6.04
CA PHE A 209 -2.63 20.63 7.43
C PHE A 209 -1.35 21.45 7.55
N LEU A 210 -0.32 21.14 6.77
CA LEU A 210 0.92 21.90 6.72
C LEU A 210 0.68 23.37 6.32
N LYS A 211 -0.17 23.60 5.32
CA LYS A 211 -0.61 24.94 4.91
C LYS A 211 -1.30 25.71 6.05
N MET A 212 -2.14 25.04 6.82
CA MET A 212 -2.79 25.61 8.00
C MET A 212 -1.78 26.04 9.06
N LEU A 213 -0.77 25.21 9.33
CA LEU A 213 0.31 25.53 10.28
C LEU A 213 1.12 26.74 9.81
N VAL A 214 1.46 26.82 8.53
CA VAL A 214 2.17 27.98 7.95
C VAL A 214 1.33 29.25 8.11
N ALA A 215 0.03 29.20 7.81
CA ALA A 215 -0.83 30.38 7.95
C ALA A 215 -0.93 30.85 9.41
N LYS A 216 -0.99 29.91 10.36
CA LYS A 216 -1.00 30.23 11.78
C LYS A 216 0.28 30.92 12.23
N CYS A 217 1.44 30.48 11.73
CA CYS A 217 2.74 31.08 12.06
C CYS A 217 2.95 32.44 11.37
N CYS A 218 2.48 32.59 10.12
CA CYS A 218 2.67 33.80 9.33
C CYS A 218 1.60 34.88 9.59
N THR A 219 0.49 34.55 10.24
CA THR A 219 -0.52 35.55 10.62
C THR A 219 -0.04 36.26 11.87
N PRO A 220 0.23 37.58 11.82
CA PRO A 220 0.63 38.33 13.01
C PRO A 220 -0.50 38.27 14.03
N SER A 221 -0.34 37.46 15.07
CA SER A 221 -1.24 37.46 16.20
C SER A 221 -1.26 38.88 16.76
N LYS A 222 -2.44 39.52 16.78
CA LYS A 222 -2.63 40.89 17.34
C LYS A 222 -2.18 41.03 18.80
N LYS A 223 -1.71 39.97 19.46
CA LYS A 223 -1.11 40.02 20.79
C LYS A 223 0.33 40.50 20.69
N SER A 224 0.46 41.81 20.91
CA SER A 224 1.68 42.60 21.15
C SER A 224 2.68 42.69 19.99
N LEU A 225 2.42 43.64 19.09
CA LEU A 225 3.44 44.58 18.60
C LEU A 225 4.04 45.35 19.81
N ILE A 226 4.74 44.66 20.70
CA ILE A 226 5.80 45.31 21.47
C ILE A 226 7.05 45.07 20.60
N PRO A 227 7.70 46.13 20.09
CA PRO A 227 8.96 45.96 19.37
C PRO A 227 9.90 45.12 20.23
N PRO A 228 10.69 44.21 19.65
CA PRO A 228 11.65 43.42 20.42
C PRO A 228 12.43 44.40 21.31
N PRO A 229 12.42 44.25 22.65
CA PRO A 229 13.24 45.09 23.50
C PRO A 229 14.66 44.95 22.98
N THR A 230 15.21 46.06 22.52
CA THR A 230 16.58 46.14 22.02
C THR A 230 17.45 45.40 23.03
N PRO A 231 18.18 44.34 22.63
CA PRO A 231 18.98 43.58 23.57
C PRO A 231 20.03 44.55 24.14
N LYS A 232 19.80 45.01 25.37
CA LYS A 232 20.83 45.67 26.16
C LYS A 232 21.81 44.58 26.54
N LEU A 233 22.83 44.44 25.71
CA LEU A 233 23.96 43.55 25.90
C LEU A 233 24.74 44.07 27.11
N HIS A 234 24.38 43.60 28.31
CA HIS A 234 25.22 43.74 29.48
C HIS A 234 26.28 42.63 29.41
N LEU A 235 27.47 43.01 28.95
CA LEU A 235 28.69 42.23 29.16
C LEU A 235 28.96 42.18 30.66
N VAL A 236 28.65 41.06 31.29
CA VAL A 236 29.17 40.69 32.59
C VAL A 236 30.37 39.79 32.33
N ASP A 237 31.56 40.30 32.62
CA ASP A 237 32.83 39.57 32.60
C ASP A 237 32.79 38.43 33.62
N SER A 238 32.33 37.25 33.21
CA SER A 238 32.52 36.00 33.94
C SER A 238 32.44 34.80 32.98
N ASN A 239 33.56 34.10 32.87
CA ASN A 239 33.90 33.04 31.91
C ASN A 239 33.11 31.72 32.00
N HIS A 240 31.78 31.76 32.12
CA HIS A 240 30.97 30.54 32.06
C HIS A 240 29.75 30.71 31.15
N ILE A 241 29.84 30.14 29.94
CA ILE A 241 28.69 29.91 29.06
C ILE A 241 28.01 28.64 29.56
N LEU A 242 26.94 28.79 30.33
CA LEU A 242 26.01 27.73 30.68
C LEU A 242 24.75 27.98 29.85
N PHE A 243 24.52 27.12 28.86
CA PHE A 243 23.22 27.07 28.19
C PHE A 243 22.25 26.40 29.14
N THR A 244 21.42 27.19 29.81
CA THR A 244 20.27 26.67 30.54
C THR A 244 19.28 26.18 29.49
N GLU A 245 19.27 24.85 29.26
CA GLU A 245 18.13 24.13 28.68
C GLU A 245 16.94 24.26 29.65
N GLU A 246 16.35 25.45 29.72
CA GLU A 246 14.98 25.59 30.18
C GLU A 246 14.11 24.99 29.08
N THR A 247 13.75 23.74 29.33
CA THR A 247 12.62 23.05 28.74
C THR A 247 11.40 23.96 28.91
N LEU A 248 11.13 24.79 27.90
CA LEU A 248 9.81 25.38 27.64
C LEU A 248 8.85 24.25 27.27
N LEU A 249 8.56 23.43 28.28
CA LEU A 249 7.35 22.66 28.39
C LEU A 249 6.21 23.68 28.34
N ILE A 250 5.62 23.82 27.16
CA ILE A 250 4.32 24.43 26.93
C ILE A 250 3.32 23.56 27.70
N LYS A 251 3.24 23.81 29.00
CA LYS A 251 2.24 23.29 29.91
C LYS A 251 1.26 24.44 30.14
N ASP A 252 0.01 24.16 29.81
CA ASP A 252 -1.17 24.99 30.06
C ASP A 252 -1.41 26.17 29.10
N THR A 253 -1.83 25.82 27.87
CA THR A 253 -2.73 26.68 27.07
C THR A 253 -4.13 26.07 27.02
N SER A 254 -4.72 25.78 28.18
CA SER A 254 -6.16 25.60 28.28
C SER A 254 -6.83 26.97 28.27
N ILE A 255 -7.82 27.15 27.40
CA ILE A 255 -8.68 28.34 27.25
C ILE A 255 -8.06 29.46 26.36
N LEU A 256 -7.67 29.11 25.13
CA LEU A 256 -8.00 30.01 24.02
C LEU A 256 -9.50 29.80 23.70
N PRO A 257 -10.27 30.86 23.43
CA PRO A 257 -11.61 30.68 22.88
C PRO A 257 -11.49 29.80 21.62
N PRO A 258 -12.47 28.92 21.33
CA PRO A 258 -12.47 28.17 20.09
C PRO A 258 -12.53 29.18 18.94
N LEU A 259 -11.36 29.56 18.43
CA LEU A 259 -11.21 30.15 17.11
C LEU A 259 -11.78 29.10 16.19
N SER A 260 -13.02 29.32 15.76
CA SER A 260 -13.77 28.40 14.91
C SER A 260 -12.83 27.93 13.80
N PRO A 261 -12.42 26.64 13.77
CA PRO A 261 -11.47 26.11 12.80
C PRO A 261 -11.92 26.32 11.34
N SER A 262 -13.18 26.69 11.14
CA SER A 262 -13.83 26.94 9.86
C SER A 262 -13.33 28.15 9.07
N VAL A 263 -12.53 29.07 9.66
CA VAL A 263 -12.12 30.31 8.97
C VAL A 263 -10.69 30.24 8.42
N TYR A 264 -9.83 29.45 9.03
CA TYR A 264 -8.44 29.36 8.59
C TYR A 264 -8.30 28.29 7.51
N ILE A 265 -8.55 28.77 6.28
CA ILE A 265 -8.18 28.18 4.99
C ILE A 265 -9.20 27.19 4.43
N SER A 266 -10.26 27.74 3.83
CA SER A 266 -11.05 27.04 2.82
C SER A 266 -10.34 27.01 1.44
N THR A 267 -9.04 27.33 1.36
CA THR A 267 -8.37 27.34 0.05
C THR A 267 -8.18 25.90 -0.41
N PRO A 268 -8.56 25.56 -1.65
CA PRO A 268 -8.48 24.19 -2.15
C PRO A 268 -7.08 23.57 -2.04
N CYS A 269 -7.01 22.24 -2.04
CA CYS A 269 -5.73 21.53 -2.06
C CYS A 269 -4.93 21.72 -3.36
N THR A 270 -5.57 22.24 -4.39
CA THR A 270 -4.97 22.64 -5.66
C THR A 270 -4.20 23.95 -5.57
N LYS A 271 -4.27 24.69 -4.46
CA LYS A 271 -3.52 25.92 -4.24
C LYS A 271 -2.27 25.70 -3.39
N SER A 272 -1.16 26.27 -3.86
CA SER A 272 0.14 26.27 -3.17
C SER A 272 0.06 26.95 -1.80
N ILE A 273 1.01 26.65 -0.93
CA ILE A 273 1.14 27.31 0.38
C ILE A 273 1.44 28.79 0.16
N VAL A 274 2.31 29.09 -0.81
CA VAL A 274 2.75 30.45 -1.13
C VAL A 274 1.62 31.28 -1.77
N GLU A 275 0.78 30.69 -2.63
CA GLU A 275 -0.41 31.40 -3.16
C GLU A 275 -1.46 31.67 -2.09
N SER A 276 -1.64 30.72 -1.16
CA SER A 276 -2.67 30.83 -0.13
C SER A 276 -2.32 31.86 0.95
N ILE A 277 -1.03 32.15 1.13
CA ILE A 277 -0.52 33.02 2.19
C ILE A 277 0.37 34.07 1.52
N SER A 278 -0.20 35.21 1.13
CA SER A 278 0.56 36.27 0.42
C SER A 278 1.80 36.73 1.20
N ALA A 279 1.78 36.62 2.53
CA ALA A 279 2.90 36.95 3.39
C ALA A 279 4.08 35.95 3.34
N ALA A 280 3.85 34.71 2.88
CA ALA A 280 4.85 33.66 2.79
C ALA A 280 6.01 34.01 1.84
N SER A 281 5.80 34.94 0.92
CA SER A 281 6.82 35.36 -0.04
C SER A 281 7.99 36.15 0.56
N TRP A 282 7.82 36.77 1.73
CA TRP A 282 8.83 37.64 2.35
C TRP A 282 9.20 37.28 3.79
N ILE A 283 8.48 36.36 4.42
CA ILE A 283 8.76 35.90 5.78
C ILE A 283 9.78 34.75 5.74
N PRO A 284 10.86 34.78 6.53
CA PRO A 284 11.78 33.64 6.63
C PRO A 284 11.06 32.40 7.18
N PHE A 285 11.55 31.20 6.84
CA PHE A 285 10.95 29.95 7.29
C PHE A 285 10.85 29.87 8.83
N PRO A 286 9.65 29.68 9.42
CA PRO A 286 9.48 29.57 10.88
C PRO A 286 10.16 28.31 11.43
N TYR A 287 10.99 28.45 12.47
CA TYR A 287 11.76 27.33 13.03
C TYR A 287 10.86 26.22 13.59
N GLU A 288 9.70 26.61 14.11
CA GLU A 288 8.71 25.73 14.72
C GLU A 288 8.18 24.68 13.73
N LEU A 289 8.18 24.97 12.43
CA LEU A 289 7.64 24.09 11.39
C LEU A 289 8.64 23.04 10.89
N ARG A 290 9.92 23.07 11.31
CA ARG A 290 10.94 22.14 10.81
C ARG A 290 10.59 20.69 11.08
N TYR A 291 10.02 20.41 12.26
CA TYR A 291 9.62 19.07 12.65
C TYR A 291 8.47 18.55 11.79
N ASP A 292 7.44 19.38 11.57
CA ASP A 292 6.28 19.01 10.75
C ASP A 292 6.69 18.78 9.29
N TYR A 293 7.53 19.66 8.73
CA TYR A 293 8.07 19.48 7.38
C TYR A 293 8.88 18.20 7.28
N ARG A 294 9.75 17.89 8.26
CA ARG A 294 10.53 16.65 8.23
C ARG A 294 9.64 15.41 8.31
N THR A 295 8.67 15.41 9.21
CA THR A 295 7.70 14.31 9.37
C THR A 295 6.92 14.09 8.06
N PHE A 296 6.55 15.16 7.37
CA PHE A 296 5.89 15.08 6.07
C PHE A 296 6.77 14.39 5.01
N TYR A 297 8.08 14.69 4.97
CA TYR A 297 9.03 13.99 4.11
C TYR A 297 9.18 12.52 4.48
N ASP A 298 9.44 12.23 5.76
CA ASP A 298 9.64 10.86 6.25
C ASP A 298 8.40 9.98 5.97
N THR A 299 7.21 10.58 5.96
CA THR A 299 5.95 9.86 5.71
C THR A 299 5.70 9.59 4.22
N TYR A 300 5.89 10.57 3.34
CA TYR A 300 5.43 10.46 1.95
C TYR A 300 6.51 10.44 0.88
N LEU A 301 7.74 10.87 1.20
CA LEU A 301 8.84 10.97 0.24
C LEU A 301 10.01 10.03 0.56
N ASP A 302 10.15 9.55 1.80
CA ASP A 302 11.15 8.52 2.11
C ASP A 302 10.77 7.20 1.41
N PRO A 303 11.63 6.64 0.52
CA PRO A 303 11.34 5.38 -0.17
C PRO A 303 11.16 4.17 0.77
N ASN A 304 11.55 4.28 2.04
CA ASN A 304 11.34 3.22 3.04
C ASN A 304 10.03 3.37 3.83
N SER A 305 9.26 4.43 3.59
CA SER A 305 7.97 4.64 4.25
C SER A 305 6.88 3.76 3.66
N ASP A 306 5.97 3.29 4.51
CA ASP A 306 4.78 2.54 4.09
C ASP A 306 3.81 3.40 3.24
N LEU A 307 3.88 4.73 3.36
CA LEU A 307 3.07 5.69 2.59
C LEU A 307 3.88 6.43 1.53
N ALA A 308 5.05 5.90 1.16
CA ALA A 308 5.91 6.49 0.14
C ALA A 308 5.17 6.59 -1.20
N ILE A 309 5.04 7.81 -1.72
CA ILE A 309 4.50 8.04 -3.05
C ILE A 309 5.64 7.92 -4.06
N ASN A 310 5.36 7.28 -5.20
CA ASN A 310 6.32 7.09 -6.27
C ASN A 310 6.55 8.38 -7.08
N PHE A 311 7.21 9.35 -6.47
CA PHE A 311 7.64 10.59 -7.12
C PHE A 311 8.87 10.40 -8.00
N SER A 312 9.09 11.33 -8.92
CA SER A 312 10.34 11.38 -9.67
C SER A 312 11.56 11.51 -8.73
N GLY A 313 12.64 10.79 -9.05
CA GLY A 313 13.86 10.81 -8.24
C GLY A 313 14.48 12.20 -8.09
N SER A 314 14.27 13.11 -9.05
CA SER A 314 14.71 14.51 -8.95
C SER A 314 13.99 15.27 -7.83
N ILE A 315 12.66 15.09 -7.69
CA ILE A 315 11.87 15.72 -6.63
C ILE A 315 12.31 15.20 -5.27
N VAL A 316 12.38 13.88 -5.10
CA VAL A 316 12.80 13.25 -3.83
C VAL A 316 14.21 13.68 -3.44
N ASN A 317 15.17 13.64 -4.37
CA ASN A 317 16.55 14.03 -4.09
C ASN A 317 16.70 15.53 -3.78
N ASN A 318 15.93 16.40 -4.43
CA ASN A 318 15.96 17.83 -4.15
C ASN A 318 15.50 18.11 -2.71
N VAL A 319 14.33 17.60 -2.34
CA VAL A 319 13.78 17.75 -0.98
C VAL A 319 14.69 17.13 0.07
N LYS A 320 15.21 15.92 -0.18
CA LYS A 320 16.15 15.25 0.71
C LYS A 320 17.40 16.10 0.96
N ASN A 321 17.99 16.65 -0.11
CA ASN A 321 19.15 17.53 0.00
C ASN A 321 18.86 18.80 0.81
N MET A 322 17.65 19.36 0.70
CA MET A 322 17.23 20.52 1.50
C MET A 322 17.13 20.17 2.98
N ILE A 323 16.56 19.01 3.32
CA ILE A 323 16.45 18.51 4.70
C ILE A 323 17.83 18.23 5.29
N ASP A 324 18.70 17.52 4.56
CA ASP A 324 20.04 17.16 5.00
C ASP A 324 20.92 18.40 5.28
N LYS A 325 20.69 19.49 4.54
CA LYS A 325 21.36 20.79 4.74
C LYS A 325 20.68 21.70 5.76
N GLY A 326 19.51 21.33 6.29
CA GLY A 326 18.70 22.18 7.16
C GLY A 326 18.14 23.43 6.46
N GLN A 327 18.06 23.42 5.12
CA GLN A 327 17.58 24.52 4.27
C GLN A 327 16.09 24.35 3.98
N PHE A 328 15.25 24.60 4.99
CA PHE A 328 13.80 24.50 4.85
C PHE A 328 13.21 25.72 4.14
N GLU A 329 12.32 25.48 3.19
CA GLU A 329 11.57 26.50 2.46
C GLU A 329 10.09 26.16 2.45
N LEU A 330 9.22 27.19 2.48
CA LEU A 330 7.76 27.00 2.48
C LEU A 330 7.26 26.33 1.19
N SER A 331 8.02 26.42 0.10
CA SER A 331 7.68 25.87 -1.22
C SER A 331 8.34 24.52 -1.51
N MET A 332 9.09 23.91 -0.58
CA MET A 332 9.90 22.73 -0.91
C MET A 332 9.08 21.51 -1.36
N TYR A 333 7.79 21.45 -1.02
CA TYR A 333 6.88 20.37 -1.42
C TYR A 333 5.98 20.70 -2.63
N GLU A 334 6.10 21.88 -3.24
CA GLU A 334 5.20 22.30 -4.34
C GLU A 334 5.30 21.38 -5.56
N ASN A 335 6.50 20.97 -5.93
CA ASN A 335 6.70 20.04 -7.06
C ASN A 335 6.06 18.66 -6.77
N ALA A 336 6.20 18.16 -5.54
CA ALA A 336 5.59 16.90 -5.12
C ALA A 336 4.05 17.00 -5.10
N ARG A 337 3.50 18.15 -4.68
CA ARG A 337 2.07 18.43 -4.75
C ARG A 337 1.55 18.44 -6.18
N GLU A 338 2.21 19.15 -7.09
CA GLU A 338 1.81 19.19 -8.50
C GLU A 338 1.90 17.80 -9.17
N GLU A 339 2.94 17.02 -8.85
CA GLU A 339 3.04 15.63 -9.32
C GLU A 339 1.90 14.76 -8.74
N THR A 340 1.56 14.93 -7.46
CA THR A 340 0.42 14.24 -6.82
C THR A 340 -0.92 14.58 -7.50
N LEU A 341 -1.20 15.87 -7.73
CA LEU A 341 -2.41 16.32 -8.42
C LEU A 341 -2.47 15.79 -9.85
N THR A 342 -1.33 15.75 -10.53
CA THR A 342 -1.21 15.15 -11.86
C THR A 342 -1.51 13.66 -11.84
N LEU A 343 -0.95 12.91 -10.88
CA LEU A 343 -1.20 11.48 -10.73
C LEU A 343 -2.68 11.19 -10.48
N LEU A 344 -3.35 11.97 -9.62
CA LEU A 344 -4.79 11.85 -9.39
C LEU A 344 -5.61 12.21 -10.63
N TYR A 345 -5.26 13.31 -11.31
CA TYR A 345 -5.94 13.71 -12.52
C TYR A 345 -5.87 12.63 -13.62
N VAL A 346 -4.66 12.14 -13.88
CA VAL A 346 -4.39 11.21 -15.00
C VAL A 346 -4.93 9.81 -14.70
N ASN A 347 -4.76 9.31 -13.47
CA ASN A 347 -5.05 7.91 -13.17
C ASN A 347 -6.47 7.68 -12.64
N THR A 348 -7.04 8.66 -11.92
CA THR A 348 -8.25 8.42 -11.12
C THR A 348 -9.42 9.31 -11.52
N PHE A 349 -9.18 10.50 -12.07
CA PHE A 349 -10.27 11.44 -12.38
C PHE A 349 -11.23 10.95 -13.46
N GLU A 350 -10.75 10.38 -14.57
CA GLU A 350 -11.64 9.83 -15.61
C GLU A 350 -12.57 8.74 -15.07
N LYS A 351 -12.02 7.85 -14.24
CA LYS A 351 -12.78 6.79 -13.59
C LYS A 351 -13.83 7.39 -12.65
N PHE A 352 -13.43 8.39 -11.85
CA PHE A 352 -14.34 9.09 -10.96
C PHE A 352 -15.53 9.70 -11.72
N LEU A 353 -15.26 10.38 -12.84
CA LEU A 353 -16.32 10.97 -13.66
C LEU A 353 -17.30 9.91 -14.17
N GLY A 354 -16.81 8.76 -14.61
CA GLY A 354 -17.66 7.67 -15.07
C GLY A 354 -18.47 7.02 -13.93
N MET A 355 -17.91 6.98 -12.72
CA MET A 355 -18.58 6.37 -11.55
C MET A 355 -19.65 7.26 -10.93
N PHE A 356 -19.40 8.56 -10.85
CA PHE A 356 -20.26 9.52 -10.13
C PHE A 356 -20.89 10.56 -11.07
N GLU A 357 -21.12 10.18 -12.33
CA GLU A 357 -21.65 11.10 -13.34
C GLU A 357 -22.98 11.72 -12.91
N SER A 358 -23.87 10.94 -12.30
CA SER A 358 -25.18 11.39 -11.79
C SER A 358 -25.04 12.44 -10.69
N GLU A 359 -24.16 12.20 -9.73
CA GLU A 359 -23.91 13.04 -8.56
C GLU A 359 -23.32 14.37 -9.02
N ILE A 360 -22.35 14.33 -9.94
CA ILE A 360 -21.70 15.54 -10.44
C ILE A 360 -22.67 16.37 -11.29
N ARG A 361 -23.51 15.73 -12.12
CA ARG A 361 -24.57 16.41 -12.87
C ARG A 361 -25.57 17.07 -11.93
N SER A 362 -25.94 16.42 -10.83
CA SER A 362 -26.90 16.99 -9.87
C SER A 362 -26.38 18.26 -9.19
N LYS A 363 -25.06 18.35 -8.96
CA LYS A 363 -24.40 19.54 -8.41
C LYS A 363 -24.16 20.68 -9.42
N LYS A 364 -24.48 20.50 -10.71
CA LYS A 364 -24.24 21.49 -11.78
C LYS A 364 -22.80 22.02 -11.84
N ILE A 365 -21.82 21.20 -11.48
CA ILE A 365 -20.40 21.60 -11.53
C ILE A 365 -19.93 21.69 -12.98
N PHE A 366 -20.58 20.94 -13.88
CA PHE A 366 -20.39 20.97 -15.31
C PHE A 366 -21.58 21.67 -15.97
N ASP A 367 -21.48 22.98 -16.14
CA ASP A 367 -22.26 23.68 -17.17
C ASP A 367 -21.64 23.28 -18.52
N ILE A 368 -22.13 22.17 -19.09
CA ILE A 368 -21.74 21.68 -20.42
C ILE A 368 -22.47 22.48 -21.49
#